data_AF-A0A7J7VPZ9-F1
#
_entry.id   AF-A0A7J7VPZ9-F1
#
_cell.length_a   1.000
_cell.length_b   1.000
_cell.length_c   1.000
_cell.angle_alpha   90.00
_cell.angle_beta   90.00
_cell.angle_gamma   90.00
#
_symmetry.space_group_name_H-M   'P 1'
#
loop_
_entity.id
_entity.type
_entity.pdbx_description
1 polymer ?
#
loop_
_entity_poly.entity_id
_entity_poly.type
_entity_poly.pdbx_seq_one_letter_code
_entity_poly.pdbx_strand_id
1 'polypeptide(L)'
;MAQDAVGLPSDYQFWMWKLSVWGQASTSETQQDTCRHLPQFQEFLRQMYEALKEMDSSTVIERFPTIGQLLAKACLNPFILAYDESQKILIWCLCCLINKEPQNSGESKLNSWIR
;
A
#
# COMPACT_ATOMS: atom_id res chain seq x y z
N MET A 1 21.60 3.75 0.01
CA MET A 1 21.65 3.69 -1.47
C MET A 1 20.23 3.92 -1.94
N ALA A 2 19.96 5.05 -2.59
CA ALA A 2 18.61 5.50 -2.94
C ALA A 2 18.50 5.58 -4.48
N GLN A 3 18.22 4.45 -5.13
CA GLN A 3 17.95 4.39 -6.57
C GLN A 3 16.68 3.57 -6.92
N ASP A 4 16.05 2.90 -5.96
CA ASP A 4 14.86 2.05 -6.22
C ASP A 4 13.55 2.82 -6.41
N ALA A 5 13.51 4.13 -6.17
CA ALA A 5 12.28 4.92 -6.26
C ALA A 5 11.77 5.16 -7.70
N VAL A 6 12.55 4.79 -8.73
CA VAL A 6 12.21 5.01 -10.14
C VAL A 6 11.15 4.00 -10.64
N GLY A 7 11.05 2.80 -10.04
CA GLY A 7 10.04 1.78 -10.39
C GLY A 7 8.72 1.90 -9.61
N LEU A 8 8.76 2.53 -8.44
CA LEU A 8 7.66 2.54 -7.47
C LEU A 8 6.30 3.00 -8.05
N PRO A 9 6.19 4.03 -8.90
CA PRO A 9 4.91 4.45 -9.46
C PRO A 9 4.30 3.44 -10.45
N SER A 10 5.14 2.74 -11.22
CA SER A 10 4.69 1.70 -12.15
C SER A 10 4.26 0.45 -11.39
N ASP A 11 5.03 0.04 -10.39
CA ASP A 11 4.68 -1.07 -9.49
C ASP A 11 3.40 -0.76 -8.70
N TYR A 12 3.21 0.50 -8.30
CA TYR A 12 2.01 0.95 -7.60
C TYR A 12 0.72 0.72 -8.40
N GLN A 13 0.71 1.07 -9.71
CA GLN A 13 -0.45 0.82 -10.57
C GLN A 13 -0.71 -0.67 -10.79
N PHE A 14 0.37 -1.44 -10.98
CA PHE A 14 0.29 -2.90 -11.09
C PHE A 14 -0.37 -3.52 -9.85
N TRP A 15 0.10 -3.17 -8.65
CA TRP A 15 -0.43 -3.70 -7.40
C TRP A 15 -1.86 -3.25 -7.10
N MET A 16 -2.22 -2.01 -7.45
CA MET A 16 -3.60 -1.52 -7.33
C MET A 16 -4.58 -2.36 -8.15
N TRP A 17 -4.20 -2.67 -9.40
CA TRP A 17 -4.99 -3.53 -10.27
C TRP A 17 -5.05 -4.96 -9.72
N LYS A 18 -3.90 -5.54 -9.34
CA LYS A 18 -3.79 -6.90 -8.81
C LYS A 18 -4.62 -7.11 -7.54
N LEU A 19 -4.56 -6.18 -6.59
CA LEU A 19 -5.37 -6.20 -5.37
C LEU A 19 -6.88 -6.11 -5.66
N SER A 20 -7.28 -5.42 -6.74
CA SER A 20 -8.68 -5.37 -7.14
C SER A 20 -9.17 -6.71 -7.69
N VAL A 21 -8.31 -7.46 -8.39
CA VAL A 21 -8.60 -8.84 -8.82
C VAL A 21 -8.69 -9.78 -7.62
N TRP A 22 -7.76 -9.68 -6.66
CA TRP A 22 -7.76 -10.53 -5.47
C TRP A 22 -8.93 -10.26 -4.54
N GLY A 23 -9.37 -9.01 -4.41
CA GLY A 23 -10.50 -8.63 -3.55
C GLY A 23 -11.86 -9.16 -4.03
N GLN A 24 -11.99 -9.60 -5.28
CA GLN A 24 -13.25 -10.10 -5.85
C GLN A 24 -13.38 -11.62 -5.85
N ALA A 25 -12.32 -12.37 -5.54
CA ALA A 25 -12.26 -13.77 -5.91
C ALA A 25 -11.87 -14.67 -4.73
N SER A 26 -12.88 -15.33 -4.18
CA SER A 26 -12.77 -16.50 -3.31
C SER A 26 -12.48 -17.80 -4.09
N THR A 27 -12.02 -17.70 -5.34
CA THR A 27 -11.70 -18.84 -6.19
C THR A 27 -10.30 -19.40 -5.87
N SER A 28 -10.08 -20.69 -6.11
CA SER A 28 -8.78 -21.33 -5.84
C SER A 28 -7.64 -20.73 -6.69
N GLU A 29 -7.96 -20.24 -7.89
CA GLU A 29 -6.99 -19.61 -8.80
C GLU A 29 -6.42 -18.31 -8.23
N THR A 30 -7.25 -17.43 -7.68
CA THR A 30 -6.78 -16.18 -7.06
C THR A 30 -6.03 -16.41 -5.76
N GLN A 31 -6.33 -17.49 -5.03
CA GLN A 31 -5.53 -17.89 -3.86
C GLN A 31 -4.11 -18.29 -4.28
N GLN A 32 -3.97 -19.14 -5.30
CA GLN A 32 -2.65 -19.55 -5.81
C GLN A 32 -1.87 -18.37 -6.36
N ASP A 33 -2.51 -17.49 -7.11
CA ASP A 33 -1.92 -16.28 -7.64
C ASP A 33 -1.47 -15.32 -6.52
N THR A 34 -2.28 -15.16 -5.47
CA THR A 34 -1.90 -14.36 -4.28
C THR A 34 -0.65 -14.93 -3.61
N CYS A 35 -0.64 -16.24 -3.30
CA CYS A 35 0.51 -16.89 -2.67
C CYS A 35 1.78 -16.78 -3.53
N ARG A 36 1.66 -16.87 -4.85
CA ARG A 36 2.79 -16.73 -5.78
C ARG A 36 3.40 -15.33 -5.76
N HIS A 37 2.56 -14.30 -5.69
CA HIS A 37 2.97 -12.90 -5.77
C HIS A 37 3.24 -12.25 -4.41
N LEU A 38 2.88 -12.92 -3.31
CA LEU A 38 3.01 -12.38 -1.95
C LEU A 38 4.44 -11.89 -1.62
N PRO A 39 5.53 -12.62 -1.94
CA PRO A 39 6.88 -12.12 -1.63
C PRO A 39 7.24 -10.83 -2.39
N GLN A 40 6.75 -10.69 -3.62
CA GLN A 40 6.98 -9.49 -4.44
C GLN A 40 6.15 -8.31 -3.91
N PHE A 41 4.93 -8.59 -3.45
CA PHE A 41 4.09 -7.59 -2.82
C PHE A 41 4.68 -7.10 -1.50
N GLN A 42 5.29 -7.99 -0.71
CA GLN A 42 6.01 -7.60 0.51
C GLN A 42 7.18 -6.66 0.24
N GLU A 43 7.98 -6.97 -0.78
CA GLU A 43 9.08 -6.10 -1.19
C GLU A 43 8.56 -4.71 -1.58
N PHE A 44 7.50 -4.67 -2.38
CA PHE A 44 6.84 -3.43 -2.74
C PHE A 44 6.32 -2.66 -1.50
N LEU A 45 5.64 -3.34 -0.56
CA LEU A 45 5.17 -2.72 0.67
C LEU A 45 6.33 -2.13 1.49
N ARG A 46 7.48 -2.81 1.54
CA ARG A 46 8.67 -2.31 2.23
C ARG A 46 9.22 -1.05 1.56
N GLN A 47 9.33 -1.06 0.24
CA GLN A 47 9.77 0.12 -0.52
C GLN A 47 8.80 1.29 -0.37
N MET A 48 7.49 1.01 -0.34
CA MET A 48 6.46 1.99 -0.06
C MET A 48 6.58 2.57 1.34
N TYR A 49 6.82 1.74 2.36
CA TYR A 49 7.06 2.20 3.72
C TYR A 49 8.24 3.17 3.80
N GLU A 50 9.39 2.79 3.23
CA GLU A 50 10.58 3.65 3.20
C GLU A 50 10.30 4.98 2.48
N ALA A 51 9.56 4.95 1.36
CA ALA A 51 9.15 6.15 0.66
C ALA A 51 8.21 7.04 1.51
N LEU A 52 7.21 6.44 2.16
CA LEU A 52 6.25 7.15 3.02
C LEU A 52 6.92 7.75 4.25
N LYS A 53 7.96 7.11 4.79
CA LYS A 53 8.71 7.62 5.94
C LYS A 53 9.42 8.93 5.62
N GLU A 54 10.05 9.02 4.46
CA GLU A 54 10.86 10.18 4.05
C GLU A 54 10.03 11.31 3.42
N MET A 55 8.91 11.00 2.75
CA MET A 55 8.10 12.00 2.04
C MET A 55 7.19 12.79 2.99
N ASP A 56 6.98 14.08 2.74
CA ASP A 56 5.90 14.85 3.38
C ASP A 56 4.52 14.46 2.82
N SER A 57 3.46 14.81 3.53
CA SER A 57 2.08 14.45 3.18
C SER A 57 1.62 15.01 1.83
N SER A 58 2.06 16.21 1.44
CA SER A 58 1.71 16.79 0.15
C SER A 58 2.33 16.01 -1.01
N THR A 59 3.61 15.63 -0.87
CA THR A 59 4.33 14.78 -1.83
C THR A 59 3.70 13.39 -1.94
N VAL A 60 3.26 12.80 -0.82
CA VAL A 60 2.58 11.48 -0.82
C VAL A 60 1.28 11.54 -1.61
N ILE A 61 0.47 12.58 -1.43
CA ILE A 61 -0.82 12.72 -2.14
C ILE A 61 -0.61 12.95 -3.64
N GLU A 62 0.42 13.71 -4.02
CA GLU A 62 0.74 13.96 -5.43
C GLU A 62 1.23 12.68 -6.12
N ARG A 63 2.12 11.92 -5.48
CA ARG A 63 2.74 10.74 -6.07
C ARG A 63 1.89 9.48 -5.96
N PHE A 64 1.12 9.34 -4.89
CA PHE A 64 0.27 8.18 -4.59
C PHE A 64 -1.14 8.62 -4.15
N PRO A 65 -1.93 9.22 -5.06
CA PRO A 65 -3.22 9.83 -4.73
C PRO A 65 -4.29 8.83 -4.23
N THR A 66 -4.05 7.53 -4.39
CA THR A 66 -4.96 6.45 -3.98
C THR A 66 -4.35 5.52 -2.93
N ILE A 67 -3.28 5.96 -2.23
CA ILE A 67 -2.52 5.09 -1.31
C ILE A 67 -3.39 4.49 -0.21
N GLY A 68 -4.35 5.26 0.31
CA GLY A 68 -5.31 4.75 1.29
C GLY A 68 -6.16 3.59 0.74
N GLN A 69 -6.55 3.65 -0.53
CA GLN A 69 -7.30 2.56 -1.18
C GLN A 69 -6.45 1.31 -1.38
N LEU A 70 -5.17 1.49 -1.74
CA LEU A 70 -4.23 0.36 -1.89
C LEU A 70 -4.08 -0.38 -0.56
N LEU A 71 -3.82 0.36 0.53
CA LEU A 71 -3.65 -0.23 1.86
C LEU A 71 -4.96 -0.84 2.37
N ALA A 72 -6.10 -0.19 2.14
CA ALA A 72 -7.40 -0.76 2.50
C ALA A 72 -7.67 -2.09 1.79
N LYS A 73 -7.43 -2.17 0.47
CA LYS A 73 -7.57 -3.42 -0.29
C LYS A 73 -6.62 -4.51 0.20
N ALA A 74 -5.38 -4.15 0.57
CA ALA A 74 -4.42 -5.09 1.13
C ALA A 74 -4.88 -5.63 2.49
N CYS A 75 -5.44 -4.77 3.36
CA CYS A 75 -6.03 -5.19 4.64
C CYS A 75 -7.27 -6.07 4.49
N LEU A 76 -7.98 -6.00 3.36
CA LEU A 76 -9.14 -6.87 3.10
C LEU A 76 -8.74 -8.27 2.58
N ASN A 77 -7.46 -8.51 2.29
CA ASN A 77 -7.01 -9.80 1.78
C ASN A 77 -6.46 -10.68 2.93
N PRO A 78 -7.15 -11.77 3.30
CA PRO A 78 -6.75 -12.61 4.44
C PRO A 78 -5.41 -13.32 4.21
N PHE A 79 -5.01 -13.58 2.96
CA PHE A 79 -3.73 -14.22 2.66
C PHE A 79 -2.55 -13.26 2.87
N ILE A 80 -2.78 -11.97 2.64
CA ILE A 80 -1.79 -10.94 2.93
C ILE A 80 -1.66 -10.77 4.45
N LEU A 81 -2.79 -10.73 5.17
CA LEU A 81 -2.80 -10.58 6.63
C LEU A 81 -2.32 -11.82 7.39
N ALA A 82 -2.46 -13.02 6.82
CA ALA A 82 -1.96 -14.25 7.44
C ALA A 82 -0.43 -14.29 7.54
N TYR A 83 0.27 -13.42 6.80
CA TYR A 83 1.72 -13.34 6.84
C TYR A 83 2.18 -12.18 7.72
N ASP A 84 2.79 -12.53 8.86
CA ASP A 84 3.18 -11.60 9.94
C ASP A 84 4.00 -10.39 9.43
N GLU A 85 4.99 -10.63 8.56
CA GLU A 85 5.81 -9.54 8.00
C GLU A 85 5.00 -8.59 7.09
N SER A 86 4.08 -9.11 6.27
CA SER A 86 3.20 -8.27 5.46
C SER A 86 2.32 -7.40 6.34
N GLN A 87 1.74 -7.99 7.39
CA GLN A 87 0.87 -7.30 8.32
C GLN A 87 1.60 -6.18 9.05
N LYS A 88 2.82 -6.44 9.55
CA LYS A 88 3.67 -5.44 10.21
C LYS A 88 3.97 -4.25 9.30
N ILE A 89 4.39 -4.50 8.06
CA ILE A 89 4.71 -3.43 7.11
C ILE A 89 3.45 -2.63 6.76
N LEU A 90 2.29 -3.29 6.58
CA LEU A 90 1.01 -2.60 6.36
C LEU A 90 0.65 -1.67 7.52
N ILE A 91 0.82 -2.13 8.76
CA ILE A 91 0.59 -1.31 9.95
C ILE A 91 1.53 -0.11 9.95
N TRP A 92 2.81 -0.29 9.63
CA TRP A 92 3.77 0.81 9.56
C TRP A 92 3.41 1.84 8.49
N CYS A 93 3.02 1.39 7.29
CA CYS A 93 2.52 2.28 6.24
C CYS A 93 1.31 3.09 6.70
N LEU A 94 0.34 2.45 7.37
CA LEU A 94 -0.84 3.12 7.91
C LEU A 94 -0.45 4.15 8.99
N CYS A 95 0.45 3.79 9.92
CA CYS A 95 0.95 4.72 10.93
C CYS A 95 1.67 5.92 10.32
N CYS A 96 2.46 5.73 9.26
CA CYS A 96 3.09 6.83 8.53
C CYS A 96 2.06 7.80 7.93
N LEU A 97 0.92 7.30 7.45
CA LEU A 97 -0.14 8.15 6.91
C LEU A 97 -0.93 8.86 8.02
N ILE A 98 -1.25 8.17 9.12
CA ILE A 98 -2.00 8.72 10.26
C ILE A 98 -1.22 9.85 10.96
N ASN A 99 0.09 9.67 11.14
CA ASN A 99 0.92 10.62 11.89
C ASN A 99 1.35 11.83 11.06
N LYS A 100 1.08 11.87 9.75
CA LYS A 100 1.33 13.05 8.93
C LYS A 100 0.17 14.02 9.09
N GLU A 101 0.36 15.05 9.91
CA GLU A 101 -0.66 16.09 10.14
C GLU A 101 -1.03 16.81 8.83
N PRO A 102 -2.33 17.04 8.58
CA PRO A 102 -2.76 17.83 7.44
C PRO A 102 -2.50 19.33 7.68
N GLN A 103 -1.48 19.88 7.03
CA GLN A 103 -1.20 21.31 6.89
C GLN A 103 -2.14 22.00 5.86
N ASN A 104 -2.84 21.27 4.98
CA ASN A 104 -3.61 21.86 3.88
C ASN A 104 -4.88 21.07 3.46
N SER A 105 -5.79 21.74 2.73
CA SER A 105 -7.12 21.19 2.36
C SER A 105 -7.09 19.91 1.51
N GLY A 106 -5.99 19.63 0.82
CA GLY A 106 -5.75 18.38 0.10
C GLY A 106 -5.54 17.17 1.01
N GLU A 107 -5.00 17.37 2.22
CA GLU A 107 -4.67 16.31 3.19
C GLU A 107 -5.88 15.88 4.03
N SER A 108 -6.98 16.63 3.99
CA SER A 108 -8.29 16.18 4.49
C SER A 108 -8.75 14.87 3.81
N LYS A 109 -8.30 14.57 2.59
CA LYS A 109 -8.56 13.28 1.93
C LYS A 109 -7.87 12.13 2.66
N LEU A 110 -6.68 12.34 3.19
CA LEU A 110 -5.91 11.30 3.88
C LEU A 110 -6.63 10.88 5.17
N ASN A 111 -7.10 11.86 5.95
CA ASN A 111 -7.96 11.63 7.12
C ASN A 111 -9.29 10.94 6.77
N SER A 112 -9.85 11.20 5.57
CA SER A 112 -11.08 10.52 5.12
C SER A 112 -10.88 9.04 4.74
N TRP A 113 -9.64 8.59 4.52
CA TRP A 113 -9.34 7.19 4.22
C TRP A 113 -9.11 6.34 5.47
N ILE A 114 -8.70 6.99 6.56
CA ILE A 114 -8.37 6.35 7.84
C ILE A 114 -9.62 6.19 8.73
N ARG A 115 -10.66 7.03 8.51
CA ARG A 115 -11.89 7.07 9.30
C ARG A 115 -13.02 6.29 8.63
#